data_AF-A0A126QU03-F1
#
_entry.id   AF-A0A126QU03-F1
#
_cell.length_a   1.000
_cell.length_b   1.000
_cell.length_c   1.000
_cell.angle_alpha   90.00
_cell.angle_beta   90.00
_cell.angle_gamma   90.00
#
_symmetry.space_group_name_H-M   'P 1'
#
loop_
_entity.id
_entity.type
_entity.pdbx_description
1 polymer ?
#
loop_
_entity_poly.entity_id
_entity_poly.type
_entity_poly.pdbx_seq_one_letter_code
_entity_poly.pdbx_strand_id
1 'polypeptide(L)'
;MVNEARNMKKAGTGKSAIGVIILIALAIWVLSDPAVLEAFMNLVLVIVGAIVVIVLIIIGVMFIMAIPMYAAKGEQYQDGVDYSLSDVKPVKESSSEDDKKED
;
A
#
# COMPACT_ATOMS: atom_id res chain seq x y z
N MET A 1 39.81 -21.75 53.15
CA MET A 1 39.24 -22.36 51.93
C MET A 1 38.52 -23.62 52.39
N VAL A 2 37.23 -23.89 52.24
CA VAL A 2 36.16 -23.42 51.34
C VAL A 2 34.85 -23.62 52.14
N ASN A 3 33.97 -22.62 52.20
CA ASN A 3 32.58 -22.81 52.65
C ASN A 3 31.66 -22.37 51.51
N GLU A 4 31.63 -23.17 50.44
CA GLU A 4 30.79 -22.93 49.28
C GLU A 4 29.33 -23.36 49.54
N ALA A 5 28.45 -22.37 49.51
CA ALA A 5 27.12 -22.41 48.89
C ALA A 5 26.21 -23.65 49.11
N ARG A 6 26.05 -24.15 50.35
CA ARG A 6 25.06 -25.22 50.65
C ARG A 6 23.61 -24.77 50.86
N ASN A 7 23.27 -23.51 50.55
CA ASN A 7 21.93 -22.94 50.83
C ASN A 7 21.24 -22.33 49.59
N MET A 8 21.37 -22.95 48.41
CA MET A 8 20.50 -22.59 47.28
C MET A 8 19.32 -23.56 47.21
N LYS A 9 18.23 -23.23 47.92
CA LYS A 9 16.91 -23.83 47.62
C LYS A 9 16.46 -23.31 46.25
N LYS A 10 16.53 -24.15 45.22
CA LYS A 10 15.92 -23.87 43.92
C LYS A 10 14.41 -23.77 44.12
N ALA A 11 13.87 -22.56 44.15
CA ALA A 11 12.43 -22.34 44.23
C ALA A 11 11.77 -23.00 43.01
N GLY A 12 10.92 -24.00 43.25
CA GLY A 12 10.29 -24.77 42.18
C GLY A 12 9.33 -23.89 41.38
N THR A 13 9.70 -23.53 40.15
CA THR A 13 8.87 -22.83 39.17
C THR A 13 7.65 -23.64 38.69
N GLY A 14 7.56 -24.93 39.07
CA GLY A 14 6.49 -25.83 38.64
C GLY A 14 5.08 -25.37 39.05
N LYS A 15 4.92 -24.69 40.20
CA LYS A 15 3.61 -24.14 40.60
C LYS A 15 3.19 -22.94 39.73
N SER A 16 4.16 -22.16 39.24
CA SER A 16 3.91 -21.03 38.32
C SER A 16 3.53 -21.53 36.92
N ALA A 17 4.22 -22.57 36.44
CA ALA A 17 3.92 -23.18 35.13
C ALA A 17 2.48 -23.73 35.05
N ILE A 18 1.99 -24.35 36.12
CA ILE A 18 0.59 -24.83 36.20
C ILE A 18 -0.39 -23.67 36.11
N GLY A 19 -0.11 -22.54 36.77
CA GLY A 19 -0.93 -21.33 36.68
C GLY A 19 -1.02 -20.79 35.25
N VAL A 20 0.10 -20.76 34.53
CA VAL A 20 0.13 -20.32 33.12
C VAL A 20 -0.66 -21.28 32.22
N ILE A 21 -0.54 -22.59 32.42
CA ILE A 21 -1.32 -23.58 31.66
C ILE A 21 -2.82 -23.40 31.87
N ILE A 22 -3.25 -23.14 33.11
CA ILE A 22 -4.66 -22.89 33.44
C ILE A 22 -5.15 -21.61 32.75
N LEU A 23 -4.35 -20.54 32.74
CA LEU A 23 -4.70 -19.31 32.05
C LEU A 23 -4.85 -19.50 30.55
N ILE A 24 -3.95 -20.25 29.92
CA ILE A 24 -4.02 -20.57 28.49
C ILE A 24 -5.27 -21.41 28.20
N ALA A 25 -5.56 -22.43 29.02
CA ALA A 25 -6.76 -23.25 28.87
C ALA A 25 -8.05 -22.43 29.01
N LEU A 26 -8.11 -21.51 29.96
CA LEU A 26 -9.22 -20.57 30.11
C LEU A 26 -9.34 -19.63 28.92
N ALA A 27 -8.24 -19.10 28.40
CA ALA A 27 -8.26 -18.24 27.22
C ALA A 27 -8.79 -18.98 25.99
N ILE A 28 -8.34 -20.23 25.76
CA ILE A 28 -8.85 -21.07 24.67
C ILE A 28 -10.34 -21.34 24.85
N TRP A 29 -10.78 -21.65 26.07
CA TRP A 29 -12.19 -21.91 26.35
C TRP A 29 -13.07 -20.69 26.07
N VAL A 30 -12.65 -19.49 26.49
CA VAL A 30 -13.35 -18.23 26.19
C VAL A 30 -13.35 -17.92 24.70
N LEU A 31 -12.22 -18.10 24.01
CA LEU A 31 -12.13 -17.87 22.56
C LEU A 31 -12.89 -18.92 21.73
N SER A 32 -13.26 -20.06 22.31
CA SER A 32 -14.09 -21.08 21.67
C SER A 32 -15.59 -20.74 21.75
N ASP A 33 -15.97 -19.74 22.55
CA ASP A 33 -17.34 -19.27 22.60
C ASP A 33 -17.69 -18.52 21.30
N PRO A 34 -18.74 -18.94 20.57
CA PRO A 34 -19.17 -18.27 19.35
C PRO A 34 -19.47 -16.78 19.55
N ALA A 35 -19.89 -16.37 20.75
CA ALA A 35 -20.15 -14.96 21.04
C ALA A 35 -18.87 -14.10 21.01
N VAL A 36 -17.73 -14.66 21.43
CA VAL A 36 -16.43 -13.95 21.41
C VAL A 36 -15.93 -13.82 19.98
N LEU A 37 -16.10 -14.87 19.17
CA LEU A 37 -15.78 -14.82 17.75
C LEU A 37 -16.66 -13.79 17.02
N GLU A 38 -17.96 -13.75 17.30
CA GLU A 38 -18.89 -12.78 16.72
C GLU A 38 -18.50 -11.34 17.10
N ALA A 39 -18.20 -11.09 18.37
CA ALA A 39 -17.75 -9.77 18.83
C ALA A 39 -16.44 -9.34 18.14
N PHE A 40 -15.48 -10.25 18.00
CA PHE A 40 -14.22 -9.98 17.30
C PHE A 40 -14.45 -9.73 15.80
N MET A 41 -15.30 -10.52 15.15
CA MET A 41 -15.66 -10.33 13.75
C MET A 41 -16.41 -9.03 13.52
N ASN A 42 -17.32 -8.64 14.42
CA ASN A 42 -17.99 -7.34 14.37
C ASN A 42 -17.00 -6.19 14.52
N LEU A 43 -16.03 -6.30 15.44
CA LEU A 43 -14.95 -5.31 15.57
C LEU A 43 -14.17 -5.17 14.26
N VAL A 44 -13.74 -6.28 13.67
CA VAL A 44 -13.03 -6.29 12.38
C VAL A 44 -13.90 -5.67 11.28
N LEU A 45 -15.17 -6.04 11.20
CA LEU A 45 -16.12 -5.50 10.22
C LEU A 45 -16.29 -3.99 10.37
N VAL A 46 -16.38 -3.48 11.59
CA VAL A 46 -16.47 -2.03 11.86
C VAL A 46 -15.20 -1.32 11.40
N ILE A 47 -14.02 -1.87 11.67
CA ILE A 47 -12.74 -1.29 11.24
C ILE A 47 -12.66 -1.27 9.71
N VAL A 48 -12.95 -2.39 9.06
CA VAL A 48 -12.95 -2.48 7.59
C VAL A 48 -13.99 -1.53 6.99
N GLY A 49 -15.19 -1.47 7.56
CA GLY A 49 -16.24 -0.56 7.14
C GLY A 49 -15.83 0.91 7.27
N ALA A 50 -15.17 1.28 8.36
CA ALA A 50 -14.64 2.63 8.56
C ALA A 50 -13.59 2.99 7.50
N ILE A 51 -12.67 2.06 7.18
CA ILE A 51 -11.67 2.27 6.12
C ILE A 51 -12.37 2.49 4.76
N VAL A 52 -13.37 1.66 4.43
CA VAL A 52 -14.13 1.81 3.18
C VAL A 52 -14.81 3.18 3.11
N VAL A 53 -15.45 3.63 4.19
CA VAL A 53 -16.08 4.95 4.25
C VAL A 53 -15.05 6.07 4.04
N ILE A 54 -13.89 5.99 4.68
CA ILE A 54 -12.80 6.97 4.50
C ILE A 54 -12.35 7.01 3.03
N VAL A 55 -12.14 5.86 2.40
CA VAL A 55 -11.77 5.77 0.98
C VAL A 55 -12.82 6.42 0.09
N LEU A 56 -14.11 6.14 0.33
CA LEU A 56 -15.20 6.75 -0.41
C LEU A 56 -15.24 8.28 -0.24
N ILE A 57 -14.98 8.78 0.96
CA ILE A 57 -14.87 10.23 1.22
C ILE A 57 -13.71 10.83 0.41
N ILE A 58 -12.53 10.20 0.44
CA ILE A 58 -11.36 10.68 -0.32
C ILE A 58 -11.69 10.73 -1.82
N ILE A 59 -12.28 9.67 -2.36
CA ILE A 59 -12.71 9.63 -3.77
C ILE A 59 -13.74 10.73 -4.06
N GLY A 60 -14.74 10.89 -3.20
CA GLY A 60 -15.76 11.93 -3.35
C GLY A 60 -15.16 13.34 -3.36
N VAL A 61 -14.23 13.62 -2.46
CA VAL A 61 -13.50 14.90 -2.42
C VAL A 61 -12.68 15.09 -3.69
N MET A 62 -11.96 14.06 -4.16
CA MET A 62 -11.22 14.12 -5.43
C MET A 62 -12.16 14.42 -6.60
N PHE A 63 -13.34 13.80 -6.66
CA PHE A 63 -14.34 14.09 -7.70
C PHE A 63 -14.82 15.53 -7.63
N ILE A 64 -15.13 16.05 -6.44
CA ILE A 64 -15.55 17.44 -6.26
C ILE A 64 -14.46 18.41 -6.70
N MET A 65 -13.19 18.14 -6.37
CA MET A 65 -12.05 18.95 -6.81
C MET A 65 -11.75 18.80 -8.32
N ALA A 66 -12.07 17.64 -8.89
CA ALA A 66 -11.91 17.40 -10.31
C ALA A 66 -12.90 18.23 -11.14
N ILE A 67 -14.13 18.45 -10.67
CA ILE A 67 -15.14 19.25 -11.40
C ILE A 67 -14.60 20.63 -11.84
N PRO A 68 -14.08 21.51 -10.96
CA PRO A 68 -13.52 22.79 -11.37
C PRO A 68 -12.26 22.63 -12.21
N MET A 69 -11.45 21.57 -12.01
CA MET A 69 -10.27 21.32 -12.83
C MET A 69 -10.65 20.94 -14.27
N TYR A 70 -11.63 20.07 -14.47
CA TYR A 70 -12.14 19.70 -15.80
C TYR A 70 -12.92 20.85 -16.45
N ALA A 71 -13.66 21.65 -15.67
CA ALA A 71 -14.33 22.84 -16.19
C ALA A 71 -13.34 23.96 -16.57
N ALA A 72 -12.27 24.16 -15.79
CA ALA A 72 -11.23 25.15 -16.07
C ALA A 72 -10.27 24.70 -17.17
N LYS A 73 -10.06 23.39 -17.34
CA LYS A 73 -9.32 22.81 -18.47
C LYS A 73 -10.18 22.73 -19.74
N GLY A 74 -11.15 23.64 -19.86
CA GLY A 74 -11.96 23.86 -21.05
C GLY A 74 -11.10 23.67 -22.30
N GLU A 75 -11.65 22.90 -23.24
CA GLU A 75 -10.98 22.33 -24.40
C GLU A 75 -9.89 23.27 -24.94
N GLN A 76 -8.62 22.96 -24.63
CA GLN A 76 -7.50 23.55 -25.34
C GLN A 76 -7.49 22.94 -26.73
N TYR A 77 -8.34 23.46 -27.61
CA TYR A 77 -8.17 23.27 -29.03
C TYR A 77 -6.83 23.92 -29.42
N GLN A 78 -5.96 23.11 -30.01
CA GLN A 78 -4.75 23.57 -30.64
C GLN A 78 -5.16 24.19 -31.99
N ASP A 79 -5.72 25.40 -31.96
CA ASP A 79 -5.93 26.18 -33.17
C ASP A 79 -4.56 26.54 -33.77
N GLY A 80 -4.28 26.07 -34.98
CA GLY A 80 -3.08 26.42 -35.74
C GLY A 80 -1.97 25.37 -35.79
N VAL A 81 -2.24 24.09 -35.50
CA VAL A 81 -1.29 22.99 -35.76
C VAL A 81 -1.48 22.43 -37.17
N ASP A 82 -1.61 23.33 -38.14
CA ASP A 82 -1.36 22.99 -39.54
C ASP A 82 0.16 23.07 -39.75
N TYR A 83 0.91 22.07 -39.28
CA TYR A 83 2.27 21.87 -39.77
C TYR A 83 2.17 21.37 -41.22
N SER A 84 2.00 22.32 -42.14
CA SER A 84 2.04 22.02 -43.56
C SER A 84 3.47 21.60 -43.93
N LEU A 85 3.61 20.47 -44.61
CA LEU A 85 4.90 19.95 -45.12
C LEU A 85 5.64 20.96 -46.02
N SER A 86 4.97 22.05 -46.43
CA SER A 86 5.55 23.19 -47.15
C SER A 86 6.44 24.10 -46.30
N ASP A 87 6.33 24.07 -44.96
CA ASP A 87 7.13 24.92 -44.06
C ASP A 87 8.50 24.31 -43.70
N VAL A 88 8.75 23.08 -44.16
CA VAL A 88 10.05 22.42 -43.98
C VAL A 88 10.93 22.71 -45.20
N LYS A 89 11.99 23.51 -45.02
CA LYS A 89 13.02 23.69 -46.05
C LYS A 89 13.67 22.32 -46.33
N PRO A 90 13.68 21.82 -47.57
CA PRO A 90 14.44 20.62 -47.90
C PRO A 90 15.92 20.93 -47.68
N VAL A 91 16.55 20.17 -46.79
CA VAL A 91 18.00 20.17 -46.65
C VAL A 91 18.55 19.68 -48.00
N LYS A 92 19.40 20.49 -48.65
CA LYS A 92 20.15 20.04 -49.82
C LYS A 92 21.00 18.85 -49.38
N GLU A 93 20.58 17.66 -49.75
CA GLU A 93 21.43 16.48 -49.69
C GLU A 93 22.66 16.81 -50.55
N SER A 94 23.83 16.89 -49.90
CA SER A 94 25.08 16.83 -50.65
C SER A 94 25.15 15.42 -51.22
N SER A 95 24.85 15.32 -52.52
CA SER A 95 24.91 14.13 -53.36
C SER A 95 26.07 13.22 -52.94
N SER A 96 25.77 12.17 -52.19
CA SER A 96 26.69 11.05 -51.94
C SER A 96 26.57 10.08 -53.09
N GLU A 97 26.87 10.56 -54.29
CA GLU A 97 26.83 9.81 -55.55
C GLU A 97 27.80 10.47 -56.54
N ASP A 98 29.07 10.59 -56.13
CA ASP A 98 30.17 10.84 -57.05
C ASP A 98 31.44 10.11 -56.59
N ASP A 99 31.26 8.82 -56.29
CA ASP A 99 32.38 7.92 -56.00
C ASP A 99 32.14 6.59 -56.71
N LYS A 100 32.20 6.64 -58.05
CA LYS A 100 32.41 5.47 -58.93
C LYS A 100 32.72 5.94 -60.37
N LYS A 101 33.95 5.59 -60.79
CA LYS A 101 34.64 5.76 -62.10
C LYS A 101 35.63 6.94 -62.06
N GLU A 102 36.92 6.78 -62.32
CA GLU A 102 37.59 5.91 -63.31
C GLU A 102 38.94 5.35 -62.82
N ASP A 103 39.39 4.32 -63.54
CA ASP A 103 40.77 3.81 -63.64
C ASP A 103 41.82 4.90 -63.95
#